data_AF-A0A1G2MW45-F1
#
_entry.id   AF-A0A1G2MW45-F1
#
_cell.length_a   1.000
_cell.length_b   1.000
_cell.length_c   1.000
_cell.angle_alpha   90.00
_cell.angle_beta   90.00
_cell.angle_gamma   90.00
#
_symmetry.space_group_name_H-M   'P 1'
#
loop_
_entity.id
_entity.type
_entity.pdbx_description
1 polymer ?
#
loop_
_entity_poly.entity_id
_entity_poly.type
_entity_poly.pdbx_seq_one_letter_code
_entity_poly.pdbx_strand_id
1 'polypeptide(L)'
;MSTEKTAGRLIAFQHRRKKTRSGEARPTVFAIQNGEGNRLLKADDAYGELDFVHHKFPTIWRDAQIGEDLSSRERHHIRFRKPNKPTAKEPNVVEETLESTLAAGWKENDLEIETKGRAPNKTKKLVGIPNKVGEDFDGVRTGDTLIGIFGGSGFSLVIALINKATEVGARVFLTAPKNLKVQRDEKHAVKEDDAELLLDIWKNKPTLFHQMYETDVISWEVMHSWDLTEQAMTQRKKVVQRAEAVAEHAVYVSNEYVGARLAEEVLKAKMGNQSVKVVKEAEAREQRRLEDTIKQHPLYQKLFADIKGFGPRGFGKVMSAVRDPRRFPRERVGSFLRFTGYAAVKGKNGRPTIQRFRRGPGNTPGNPEIKQAIWLLVNNQFALQTDTPWGSRFRAIKAQMRATNPLPELICFTKISLIKREYTPDAEVAAGREGSCTVVFGKGKSHTYTGARIEMKAEGDNDKDDGNETPGEETGNGTAGKGRWVKNLVVPEERIPLHKGKWDVSNGFYTVTLPDGSVIYRPGKSINTDIHIHKKAGWRLGTEFLIWMFNEWWKYIDEMEAERGRKSGQLAA
;
A
#
# COMPACT_ATOMS: atom_id res chain seq x y z
N MET A 1 23.54 4.20 -50.45
CA MET A 1 23.28 3.11 -49.49
C MET A 1 21.92 3.39 -48.85
N SER A 2 20.90 2.62 -49.22
CA SER A 2 19.54 2.78 -48.68
C SER A 2 19.56 2.43 -47.19
N THR A 3 19.28 3.40 -46.35
CA THR A 3 18.98 3.19 -44.93
C THR A 3 17.63 2.47 -44.84
N GLU A 4 17.63 1.15 -44.98
CA GLU A 4 16.53 0.36 -44.43
C GLU A 4 16.48 0.68 -42.94
N LYS A 5 15.46 1.44 -42.52
CA LYS A 5 15.09 1.58 -41.12
C LYS A 5 14.82 0.18 -40.61
N THR A 6 15.82 -0.45 -40.01
CA THR A 6 15.66 -1.73 -39.32
C THR A 6 14.57 -1.52 -38.30
N ALA A 7 13.41 -2.16 -38.50
CA ALA A 7 12.30 -2.08 -37.58
C ALA A 7 12.80 -2.58 -36.22
N GLY A 8 12.82 -1.70 -35.21
CA GLY A 8 13.31 -2.07 -33.88
C GLY A 8 12.48 -3.20 -33.24
N ARG A 9 13.08 -3.92 -32.29
CA ARG A 9 12.45 -5.10 -31.68
C ARG A 9 11.33 -4.68 -30.73
N LEU A 10 10.32 -5.54 -30.58
CA LEU A 10 9.31 -5.37 -29.55
C LEU A 10 9.68 -6.23 -28.33
N ILE A 11 9.85 -5.61 -27.17
CA ILE A 11 10.35 -6.25 -25.95
C ILE A 11 9.35 -6.07 -24.83
N ALA A 12 8.67 -7.12 -24.42
CA ALA A 12 7.84 -7.10 -23.21
C ALA A 12 8.65 -7.49 -21.99
N PHE A 13 8.43 -6.83 -20.86
CA PHE A 13 9.08 -7.19 -19.61
C PHE A 13 8.09 -7.41 -18.46
N GLN A 14 8.30 -8.51 -17.74
CA GLN A 14 7.64 -8.80 -16.48
C GLN A 14 8.67 -8.69 -15.36
N HIS A 15 8.53 -7.67 -14.52
CA HIS A 15 9.45 -7.47 -13.41
C HIS A 15 9.36 -8.57 -12.33
N ARG A 16 10.51 -8.82 -11.70
CA ARG A 16 10.68 -9.71 -10.57
C ARG A 16 9.77 -9.34 -9.39
N ARG A 17 9.22 -10.38 -8.76
CA ARG A 17 8.52 -10.28 -7.47
C ARG A 17 9.47 -10.68 -6.36
N LYS A 18 9.46 -9.93 -5.25
CA LYS A 18 10.05 -10.42 -3.99
C LYS A 18 9.37 -11.75 -3.63
N LYS A 19 10.19 -12.73 -3.23
CA LYS A 19 9.89 -14.17 -2.98
C LYS A 19 8.41 -14.52 -2.79
N THR A 20 7.96 -15.59 -3.42
CA THR A 20 6.63 -16.17 -3.17
C THR A 20 6.48 -16.60 -1.69
N ARG A 21 5.25 -16.95 -1.28
CA ARG A 21 5.01 -17.59 0.02
C ARG A 21 5.81 -18.91 0.18
N SER A 22 6.19 -19.56 -0.92
CA SER A 22 7.05 -20.75 -0.98
C SER A 22 8.56 -20.42 -1.01
N GLY A 23 8.95 -19.14 -1.04
CA GLY A 23 10.35 -18.73 -1.05
C GLY A 23 11.02 -18.72 -2.43
N GLU A 24 10.32 -19.15 -3.49
CA GLU A 24 10.83 -19.19 -4.85
C GLU A 24 11.06 -17.78 -5.41
N ALA A 25 12.27 -17.55 -5.90
CA ALA A 25 12.60 -16.34 -6.64
C ALA A 25 11.94 -16.42 -8.03
N ARG A 26 11.28 -15.34 -8.43
CA ARG A 26 10.76 -15.20 -9.79
C ARG A 26 11.62 -14.18 -10.53
N PRO A 27 12.37 -14.59 -11.57
CA PRO A 27 13.22 -13.68 -12.31
C PRO A 27 12.39 -12.62 -13.02
N THR A 28 13.03 -11.52 -13.41
CA THR A 28 12.48 -10.62 -14.43
C THR A 28 12.55 -11.34 -15.76
N VAL A 29 11.44 -11.37 -16.50
CA VAL A 29 11.35 -12.03 -17.81
C VAL A 29 11.26 -10.96 -18.88
N PHE A 30 12.15 -11.04 -19.89
CA PHE A 30 12.10 -10.23 -21.09
C PHE A 30 11.68 -11.13 -22.26
N ALA A 31 10.51 -10.87 -22.85
CA ALA A 31 10.04 -11.52 -24.06
C ALA A 31 10.34 -10.62 -25.26
N ILE A 32 11.32 -11.02 -26.07
CA ILE A 32 11.79 -10.28 -27.24
C ILE A 32 11.14 -10.89 -28.46
N GLN A 33 10.37 -10.10 -29.18
CA GLN A 33 9.86 -10.47 -30.49
C GLN A 33 10.75 -9.89 -31.59
N ASN A 34 11.42 -10.78 -32.32
CA ASN A 34 12.05 -10.51 -33.61
C ASN A 34 11.27 -11.28 -34.70
N GLY A 35 11.42 -10.94 -35.98
CA GLY A 35 10.61 -11.53 -37.07
C GLY A 35 10.59 -13.07 -37.15
N GLU A 36 11.50 -13.74 -36.43
CA GLU A 36 11.68 -15.19 -36.37
C GLU A 36 10.97 -15.87 -35.17
N GLY A 37 10.38 -15.10 -34.25
CA GLY A 37 9.63 -15.65 -33.11
C GLY A 37 9.77 -14.83 -31.82
N ASN A 38 9.37 -15.45 -30.70
CA ASN A 38 9.55 -14.88 -29.36
C ASN A 38 10.72 -15.57 -28.67
N ARG A 39 11.71 -14.79 -28.21
CA ARG A 39 12.81 -15.25 -27.35
C ARG A 39 12.58 -14.78 -25.92
N LEU A 40 12.70 -15.68 -24.94
CA LEU A 40 12.58 -15.35 -23.52
C LEU A 40 13.97 -15.28 -22.87
N LEU A 41 14.27 -14.16 -22.23
CA LEU A 41 15.44 -13.98 -21.35
C LEU A 41 15.00 -13.81 -19.90
N LYS A 42 15.75 -14.39 -18.96
CA LYS A 42 15.43 -14.37 -17.52
C LYS A 42 16.57 -13.74 -16.74
N ALA A 43 16.30 -12.60 -16.10
CA ALA A 43 17.21 -11.93 -15.18
C ALA A 43 16.87 -12.31 -13.73
N ASP A 44 17.74 -13.07 -13.08
CA ASP A 44 17.49 -13.63 -11.75
C ASP A 44 17.58 -12.58 -10.62
N ASP A 45 18.31 -11.49 -10.86
CA ASP A 45 18.56 -10.42 -9.90
C ASP A 45 18.62 -9.02 -10.54
N ALA A 46 18.96 -8.03 -9.71
CA ALA A 46 19.06 -6.64 -10.15
C ALA A 46 20.28 -6.38 -11.06
N TYR A 47 21.34 -7.19 -10.97
CA TYR A 47 22.48 -7.07 -11.87
C TYR A 47 22.10 -7.53 -13.27
N GLY A 48 21.40 -8.67 -13.40
CA GLY A 48 20.87 -9.12 -14.69
C GLY A 48 19.87 -8.13 -15.31
N GLU A 49 19.03 -7.48 -14.49
CA GLU A 49 18.16 -6.38 -14.96
C GLU A 49 18.96 -5.21 -15.51
N LEU A 50 20.00 -4.76 -14.81
CA LEU A 50 20.84 -3.65 -15.20
C LEU A 50 21.71 -3.99 -16.43
N ASP A 51 22.25 -5.20 -16.49
CA ASP A 51 22.96 -5.72 -17.64
C ASP A 51 22.08 -5.69 -18.90
N PHE A 52 20.81 -6.08 -18.77
CA PHE A 52 19.86 -6.01 -19.89
C PHE A 52 19.61 -4.56 -20.31
N VAL A 53 19.46 -3.63 -19.37
CA VAL A 53 19.37 -2.20 -19.68
C VAL A 53 20.58 -1.77 -20.51
N HIS A 54 21.80 -2.13 -20.09
CA HIS A 54 23.04 -1.64 -20.70
C HIS A 54 23.57 -2.47 -21.88
N HIS A 55 22.78 -3.38 -22.46
CA HIS A 55 23.24 -4.25 -23.54
C HIS A 55 24.45 -5.12 -23.16
N LYS A 56 24.48 -5.52 -21.89
CA LYS A 56 25.52 -6.33 -21.24
C LYS A 56 24.96 -7.64 -20.67
N PHE A 57 23.76 -8.07 -21.07
CA PHE A 57 23.14 -9.29 -20.54
C PHE A 57 23.65 -10.53 -21.26
N PRO A 58 24.38 -11.46 -20.60
CA PRO A 58 24.93 -12.63 -21.28
C PRO A 58 23.82 -13.57 -21.76
N THR A 59 23.81 -13.89 -23.06
CA THR A 59 22.86 -14.82 -23.65
C THR A 59 23.47 -16.13 -24.14
N ILE A 60 24.78 -16.14 -24.39
CA ILE A 60 25.57 -17.35 -24.64
C ILE A 60 26.72 -17.38 -23.64
N TRP A 61 26.99 -18.58 -23.12
CA TRP A 61 28.05 -18.84 -22.16
C TRP A 61 28.99 -19.87 -22.76
N ARG A 62 30.26 -19.52 -22.96
CA ARG A 62 31.30 -20.46 -23.37
C ARG A 62 32.15 -20.88 -22.20
N ASP A 63 32.88 -21.97 -22.37
CA ASP A 63 33.82 -22.42 -21.36
C ASP A 63 35.03 -21.48 -21.27
N ALA A 64 35.43 -21.17 -20.04
CA ALA A 64 36.58 -20.32 -19.75
C ALA A 64 37.86 -21.08 -20.11
N GLN A 65 38.78 -20.43 -20.85
CA GLN A 65 40.04 -21.06 -21.23
C GLN A 65 41.14 -20.72 -20.22
N ILE A 66 41.99 -21.69 -19.93
CA ILE A 66 43.16 -21.50 -19.08
C ILE A 66 44.11 -20.50 -19.76
N GLY A 67 44.61 -19.52 -19.00
CA GLY A 67 45.50 -18.48 -19.50
C GLY A 67 44.79 -17.33 -20.26
N GLU A 68 43.47 -17.41 -20.47
CA GLU A 68 42.69 -16.28 -20.98
C GLU A 68 42.74 -15.09 -20.01
N ASP A 69 42.77 -13.88 -20.55
CA ASP A 69 42.69 -12.67 -19.75
C ASP A 69 41.23 -12.28 -19.46
N LEU A 70 40.75 -12.55 -18.25
CA LEU A 70 39.38 -12.23 -17.83
C LEU A 70 39.24 -10.86 -17.18
N SER A 71 40.32 -10.08 -17.09
CA SER A 71 40.35 -8.77 -16.42
C SER A 71 39.42 -7.72 -17.03
N SER A 72 39.07 -7.86 -18.31
CA SER A 72 38.14 -6.98 -19.03
C SER A 72 36.66 -7.35 -18.85
N ARG A 73 36.37 -8.50 -18.23
CA ARG A 73 35.01 -8.99 -18.00
C ARG A 73 34.50 -8.54 -16.64
N GLU A 74 33.22 -8.16 -16.60
CA GLU A 74 32.57 -7.90 -15.32
C GLU A 74 32.51 -9.21 -14.52
N ARG A 75 32.80 -9.13 -13.21
CA ARG A 75 32.93 -10.34 -12.39
C ARG A 75 31.68 -11.22 -12.38
N HIS A 76 30.49 -10.64 -12.44
CA HIS A 76 29.23 -11.38 -12.49
C HIS A 76 28.91 -11.99 -13.87
N HIS A 77 29.71 -11.68 -14.91
CA HIS A 77 29.68 -12.35 -16.22
C HIS A 77 30.60 -13.57 -16.29
N ILE A 78 31.19 -13.97 -15.16
CA ILE A 78 32.01 -15.16 -14.99
C ILE A 78 31.28 -16.10 -14.03
N ARG A 79 30.96 -17.31 -14.50
CA ARG A 79 30.41 -18.38 -13.66
C ARG A 79 31.57 -19.20 -13.11
N PHE A 80 31.69 -19.19 -11.80
CA PHE A 80 32.70 -19.95 -11.08
C PHE A 80 32.18 -21.36 -10.74
N ARG A 81 33.03 -22.37 -10.92
CA ARG A 81 32.83 -23.69 -10.33
C ARG A 81 33.62 -23.79 -9.02
N LYS A 82 33.18 -24.67 -8.13
CA LYS A 82 33.95 -24.99 -6.93
C LYS A 82 35.25 -25.71 -7.34
N PRO A 83 36.36 -25.48 -6.63
CA PRO A 83 37.56 -26.28 -6.77
C PRO A 83 37.25 -27.73 -6.45
N ASN A 84 37.82 -28.64 -7.22
CA ASN A 84 37.71 -30.06 -7.00
C ASN A 84 38.35 -30.44 -5.67
N LYS A 85 37.70 -31.33 -4.92
CA LYS A 85 38.21 -31.87 -3.67
C LYS A 85 37.97 -33.38 -3.62
N PRO A 86 38.91 -34.17 -3.08
CA PRO A 86 38.68 -35.57 -2.82
C PRO A 86 37.45 -35.72 -1.91
N THR A 87 36.51 -36.58 -2.30
CA THR A 87 35.36 -36.93 -1.46
C THR A 87 35.35 -38.42 -1.20
N ALA A 88 34.62 -38.87 -0.18
CA ALA A 88 34.47 -40.30 0.09
C ALA A 88 33.88 -41.10 -1.10
N LYS A 89 33.16 -40.42 -2.02
CA LYS A 89 32.61 -41.02 -3.24
C LYS A 89 33.57 -41.00 -4.42
N GLU A 90 34.50 -40.06 -4.44
CA GLU A 90 35.47 -39.84 -5.52
C GLU A 90 36.86 -39.57 -4.92
N PRO A 91 37.53 -40.60 -4.34
CA PRO A 91 38.80 -40.40 -3.64
C PRO A 91 39.97 -40.07 -4.56
N ASN A 92 39.84 -40.36 -5.86
CA ASN A 92 40.91 -40.19 -6.86
C ASN A 92 40.92 -38.81 -7.54
N VAL A 93 40.02 -37.89 -7.16
CA VAL A 93 39.99 -36.54 -7.73
C VAL A 93 41.12 -35.71 -7.11
N VAL A 94 42.00 -35.18 -7.96
CA VAL A 94 43.10 -34.30 -7.54
C VAL A 94 42.55 -33.03 -6.91
N GLU A 95 43.00 -32.67 -5.70
CA GLU A 95 42.59 -31.43 -5.05
C GLU A 95 43.14 -30.22 -5.81
N GLU A 96 42.25 -29.30 -6.18
CA GLU A 96 42.64 -28.02 -6.75
C GLU A 96 42.87 -27.01 -5.63
N THR A 97 44.14 -26.68 -5.38
CA THR A 97 44.57 -25.64 -4.45
C THR A 97 44.80 -24.33 -5.20
N LEU A 98 45.02 -23.23 -4.47
CA LEU A 98 45.37 -21.96 -5.10
C LEU A 98 46.68 -22.11 -5.89
N GLU A 99 47.67 -22.78 -5.30
CA GLU A 99 48.98 -23.00 -5.90
C GLU A 99 48.88 -23.86 -7.17
N SER A 100 48.12 -24.97 -7.14
CA SER A 100 47.98 -25.83 -8.32
C SER A 100 47.18 -25.16 -9.43
N THR A 101 46.19 -24.32 -9.09
CA THR A 101 45.39 -23.57 -10.07
C THR A 101 46.20 -22.45 -10.73
N LEU A 102 47.03 -21.74 -9.96
CA LEU A 102 47.97 -20.76 -10.51
C LEU A 102 49.03 -21.43 -11.40
N ALA A 103 49.57 -22.57 -10.96
CA ALA A 103 50.52 -23.35 -11.75
C ALA A 103 49.91 -23.88 -13.05
N ALA A 104 48.59 -24.14 -13.07
CA ALA A 104 47.87 -24.51 -14.28
C ALA A 104 47.74 -23.35 -15.30
N GLY A 105 48.04 -22.11 -14.91
CA GLY A 105 48.04 -20.94 -15.82
C GLY A 105 46.89 -19.95 -15.58
N TRP A 106 46.08 -20.12 -14.53
CA TRP A 106 45.11 -19.10 -14.13
C TRP A 106 45.80 -17.92 -13.46
N LYS A 107 45.31 -16.69 -13.71
CA LYS A 107 45.77 -15.50 -12.99
C LYS A 107 45.04 -15.38 -11.66
N GLU A 108 45.75 -14.92 -10.62
CA GLU A 108 45.17 -14.81 -9.27
C GLU A 108 43.93 -13.89 -9.24
N ASN A 109 43.93 -12.80 -10.01
CA ASN A 109 42.81 -11.84 -10.08
C ASN A 109 41.54 -12.42 -10.72
N ASP A 110 41.68 -13.51 -11.48
CA ASP A 110 40.57 -14.17 -12.16
C ASP A 110 39.94 -15.28 -11.30
N LEU A 111 40.52 -15.57 -10.13
CA LEU A 111 40.04 -16.60 -9.20
C LEU A 111 39.19 -16.00 -8.08
N GLU A 112 38.24 -16.79 -7.56
CA GLU A 112 37.51 -16.41 -6.35
C GLU A 112 38.27 -16.89 -5.11
N ILE A 113 38.87 -15.94 -4.39
CA ILE A 113 39.73 -16.20 -3.24
C ILE A 113 39.13 -15.59 -1.98
N GLU A 114 38.85 -16.42 -0.98
CA GLU A 114 38.49 -15.98 0.36
C GLU A 114 39.78 -15.70 1.14
N THR A 115 39.88 -14.51 1.75
CA THR A 115 41.04 -14.16 2.56
C THR A 115 40.67 -14.04 4.04
N LYS A 116 41.34 -14.79 4.91
CA LYS A 116 41.12 -14.78 6.37
C LYS A 116 42.34 -14.27 7.12
N GLY A 117 42.09 -13.71 8.31
CA GLY A 117 43.12 -13.20 9.20
C GLY A 117 43.46 -11.72 8.99
N ARG A 118 44.26 -11.17 9.90
CA ARG A 118 44.88 -9.84 9.79
C ARG A 118 46.36 -10.03 9.48
N ALA A 119 46.96 -9.06 8.78
CA ALA A 119 48.40 -9.07 8.55
C ALA A 119 49.16 -9.19 9.90
N PRO A 120 50.23 -10.00 10.00
CA PRO A 120 50.91 -10.74 8.91
C PRO A 120 50.31 -12.13 8.59
N ASN A 121 49.41 -12.66 9.41
CA ASN A 121 48.88 -14.03 9.30
C ASN A 121 47.69 -14.15 8.33
N LYS A 122 47.81 -13.56 7.13
CA LYS A 122 46.75 -13.54 6.13
C LYS A 122 46.78 -14.85 5.33
N THR A 123 45.74 -15.68 5.44
CA THR A 123 45.60 -16.91 4.65
C THR A 123 44.63 -16.71 3.50
N LYS A 124 45.04 -17.10 2.28
CA LYS A 124 44.22 -17.10 1.07
C LYS A 124 43.69 -18.51 0.83
N LYS A 125 42.41 -18.63 0.52
CA LYS A 125 41.75 -19.91 0.23
C LYS A 125 41.04 -19.78 -1.11
N LEU A 126 41.32 -20.71 -2.02
CA LEU A 126 40.58 -20.82 -3.29
C LEU A 126 39.15 -21.28 -3.01
N VAL A 127 38.17 -20.54 -3.54
CA VAL A 127 36.73 -20.80 -3.37
C VAL A 127 36.03 -21.02 -4.71
N GLY A 128 36.57 -20.47 -5.80
CA GLY A 128 36.01 -20.64 -7.14
C GLY A 128 37.02 -20.48 -8.25
N ILE A 129 36.86 -21.29 -9.29
CA ILE A 129 37.64 -21.27 -10.53
C ILE A 129 36.69 -20.90 -11.68
N PRO A 130 37.06 -19.98 -12.59
CA PRO A 130 36.25 -19.68 -13.77
C PRO A 130 35.89 -20.96 -14.53
N ASN A 131 34.60 -21.12 -14.82
CA ASN A 131 34.08 -22.27 -15.56
C ASN A 131 33.48 -21.81 -16.89
N LYS A 132 32.61 -20.79 -16.83
CA LYS A 132 32.00 -20.21 -18.03
C LYS A 132 32.09 -18.70 -18.03
N VAL A 133 32.20 -18.11 -19.20
CA VAL A 133 32.21 -16.66 -19.40
C VAL A 133 31.15 -16.27 -20.42
N GLY A 134 30.55 -15.08 -20.21
CA GLY A 134 29.63 -14.50 -21.18
C GLY A 134 30.33 -14.26 -22.51
N GLU A 135 29.78 -14.84 -23.58
CA GLU A 135 30.30 -14.72 -24.94
C GLU A 135 29.51 -13.68 -25.73
N ASP A 136 28.21 -13.92 -25.89
CA ASP A 136 27.28 -13.02 -26.55
C ASP A 136 26.40 -12.29 -25.56
N PHE A 137 26.11 -11.03 -25.87
CA PHE A 137 25.35 -10.13 -25.02
C PHE A 137 24.12 -9.59 -25.74
N ASP A 138 23.07 -9.37 -24.96
CA ASP A 138 21.87 -8.71 -25.43
C ASP A 138 21.39 -7.66 -24.42
N GLY A 139 20.36 -6.91 -24.79
CA GLY A 139 19.79 -5.84 -23.98
C GLY A 139 19.21 -4.75 -24.86
N VAL A 140 18.96 -3.57 -24.31
CA VAL A 140 18.29 -2.47 -25.01
C VAL A 140 19.17 -1.87 -26.11
N ARG A 141 18.60 -1.71 -27.31
CA ARG A 141 19.26 -1.16 -28.50
C ARG A 141 18.42 -0.05 -29.13
N THR A 142 19.02 0.71 -30.03
CA THR A 142 18.33 1.75 -30.81
C THR A 142 17.12 1.21 -31.55
N GLY A 143 16.01 1.96 -31.50
CA GLY A 143 14.74 1.62 -32.14
C GLY A 143 13.86 0.62 -31.37
N ASP A 144 14.37 -0.03 -30.33
CA ASP A 144 13.57 -0.97 -29.54
C ASP A 144 12.32 -0.31 -28.96
N THR A 145 11.24 -1.08 -28.87
CA THR A 145 10.00 -0.69 -28.21
C THR A 145 9.77 -1.61 -27.03
N LEU A 146 9.91 -1.07 -25.82
CA LEU A 146 9.81 -1.80 -24.58
C LEU A 146 8.43 -1.61 -23.96
N ILE A 147 7.74 -2.70 -23.64
CA ILE A 147 6.38 -2.68 -23.12
C ILE A 147 6.30 -3.34 -21.74
N GLY A 148 5.57 -2.73 -20.82
CA GLY A 148 5.43 -3.19 -19.44
C GLY A 148 4.12 -2.78 -18.79
N ILE A 149 4.03 -2.91 -17.46
CA ILE A 149 2.85 -2.51 -16.68
C ILE A 149 3.17 -1.38 -15.70
N PHE A 150 2.18 -0.53 -15.42
CA PHE A 150 2.27 0.43 -14.34
C PHE A 150 2.27 -0.25 -12.96
N GLY A 151 3.15 0.22 -12.07
CA GLY A 151 3.22 -0.22 -10.68
C GLY A 151 3.97 -1.54 -10.45
N GLY A 152 4.03 -1.98 -9.20
CA GLY A 152 4.80 -3.17 -8.78
C GLY A 152 6.14 -2.84 -8.12
N SER A 153 6.98 -3.85 -7.87
CA SER A 153 8.29 -3.68 -7.23
C SER A 153 9.42 -3.36 -8.21
N GLY A 154 9.22 -3.56 -9.52
CA GLY A 154 10.23 -3.39 -10.56
C GLY A 154 10.41 -1.97 -11.05
N PHE A 155 10.14 -0.99 -10.19
CA PHE A 155 10.10 0.40 -10.58
C PHE A 155 11.47 0.94 -10.99
N SER A 156 12.52 0.59 -10.26
CA SER A 156 13.90 0.96 -10.59
C SER A 156 14.31 0.49 -11.99
N LEU A 157 13.86 -0.70 -12.41
CA LEU A 157 14.08 -1.19 -13.77
C LEU A 157 13.39 -0.27 -14.79
N VAL A 158 12.15 0.14 -14.56
CA VAL A 158 11.44 1.05 -15.47
C VAL A 158 12.17 2.40 -15.61
N ILE A 159 12.69 2.96 -14.51
CA ILE A 159 13.53 4.18 -14.55
C ILE A 159 14.75 3.96 -15.45
N ALA A 160 15.49 2.88 -15.20
CA ALA A 160 16.69 2.56 -15.94
C ALA A 160 16.39 2.36 -17.44
N LEU A 161 15.29 1.69 -17.78
CA LEU A 161 14.84 1.50 -19.16
C LEU A 161 14.46 2.82 -19.83
N ILE A 162 13.80 3.75 -19.14
CA ILE A 162 13.44 5.06 -19.72
C ILE A 162 14.67 5.92 -19.99
N ASN A 163 15.59 5.99 -19.03
CA ASN A 163 16.83 6.75 -19.19
C ASN A 163 17.64 6.17 -20.35
N LYS A 164 17.81 4.84 -20.38
CA LYS A 164 18.52 4.19 -21.47
C LYS A 164 17.82 4.33 -22.81
N ALA A 165 16.49 4.22 -22.84
CA ALA A 165 15.72 4.38 -24.06
C ALA A 165 15.87 5.79 -24.65
N THR A 166 15.89 6.81 -23.79
CA THR A 166 16.15 8.19 -24.18
C THR A 166 17.56 8.34 -24.76
N GLU A 167 18.56 7.73 -24.15
CA GLU A 167 19.95 7.74 -24.61
C GLU A 167 20.13 7.10 -25.99
N VAL A 168 19.53 5.92 -26.23
CA VAL A 168 19.80 5.13 -27.45
C VAL A 168 18.74 5.27 -28.54
N GLY A 169 17.69 6.07 -28.31
CA GLY A 169 16.56 6.20 -29.24
C GLY A 169 15.62 4.98 -29.26
N ALA A 170 15.45 4.31 -28.12
CA ALA A 170 14.38 3.33 -27.90
C ALA A 170 13.16 4.02 -27.28
N ARG A 171 12.07 3.28 -27.06
CA ARG A 171 10.83 3.81 -26.45
C ARG A 171 10.29 2.87 -25.40
N VAL A 172 9.80 3.42 -24.29
CA VAL A 172 9.16 2.65 -23.22
C VAL A 172 7.68 2.96 -23.17
N PHE A 173 6.86 1.93 -23.03
CA PHE A 173 5.41 2.00 -23.00
C PHE A 173 4.86 1.17 -21.83
N LEU A 174 3.91 1.72 -21.08
CA LEU A 174 3.30 1.03 -19.95
C LEU A 174 1.79 0.96 -20.08
N THR A 175 1.19 -0.15 -19.64
CA THR A 175 -0.25 -0.32 -19.57
C THR A 175 -0.74 -0.54 -18.14
N ALA A 176 -2.01 -0.26 -17.87
CA ALA A 176 -2.61 -0.47 -16.56
C ALA A 176 -2.66 -1.98 -16.21
N PRO A 177 -2.37 -2.39 -14.96
CA PRO A 177 -2.46 -3.81 -14.55
C PRO A 177 -3.81 -4.47 -14.80
N LYS A 178 -4.88 -3.66 -14.85
CA LYS A 178 -6.23 -4.15 -15.14
C LYS A 178 -6.34 -4.69 -16.56
N ASN A 179 -5.68 -4.07 -17.54
CA ASN A 179 -5.71 -4.51 -18.94
C ASN A 179 -5.05 -5.88 -19.08
N LEU A 180 -3.90 -6.07 -18.43
CA LEU A 180 -3.22 -7.36 -18.36
C LEU A 180 -4.07 -8.42 -17.62
N LYS A 181 -4.77 -8.04 -16.55
CA LYS A 181 -5.67 -8.96 -15.85
C LYS A 181 -6.82 -9.43 -16.75
N VAL A 182 -7.47 -8.53 -17.48
CA VAL A 182 -8.54 -8.87 -18.42
C VAL A 182 -8.03 -9.87 -19.45
N GLN A 183 -6.88 -9.61 -20.08
CA GLN A 183 -6.29 -10.53 -21.05
C GLN A 183 -5.96 -11.89 -20.45
N ARG A 184 -5.44 -11.91 -19.21
CA ARG A 184 -5.13 -13.16 -18.49
C ARG A 184 -6.40 -13.98 -18.23
N ASP A 185 -7.45 -13.34 -17.76
CA ASP A 185 -8.73 -13.98 -17.45
C ASP A 185 -9.39 -14.52 -18.74
N GLU A 186 -9.35 -13.75 -19.85
CA GLU A 186 -9.89 -14.15 -21.17
C GLU A 186 -9.15 -15.35 -21.79
N LYS A 187 -7.82 -15.42 -21.61
CA LYS A 187 -6.98 -16.49 -22.18
C LYS A 187 -6.74 -17.67 -21.23
N HIS A 188 -7.34 -17.66 -20.04
CA HIS A 188 -7.06 -18.63 -18.97
C HIS A 188 -5.56 -18.79 -18.66
N ALA A 189 -4.78 -17.74 -18.87
CA ALA A 189 -3.33 -17.75 -18.70
C ALA A 189 -2.93 -17.60 -17.23
N VAL A 190 -1.68 -17.95 -16.91
CA VAL A 190 -1.12 -17.73 -15.57
C VAL A 190 -0.30 -16.44 -15.53
N LYS A 191 0.25 -16.10 -14.36
CA LYS A 191 1.04 -14.88 -14.23
C LYS A 191 2.38 -15.00 -14.98
N GLU A 192 2.92 -16.20 -15.06
CA GLU A 192 4.19 -16.51 -15.68
C GLU A 192 4.19 -16.17 -17.18
N ASP A 193 3.00 -16.10 -17.78
CA ASP A 193 2.79 -15.75 -19.19
C ASP A 193 2.67 -14.23 -19.42
N ASP A 194 2.76 -13.40 -18.37
CA ASP A 194 2.47 -11.96 -18.44
C ASP A 194 3.34 -11.23 -19.49
N ALA A 195 4.60 -11.62 -19.67
CA ALA A 195 5.49 -11.00 -20.65
C ALA A 195 4.99 -11.26 -22.09
N GLU A 196 4.58 -12.49 -22.40
CA GLU A 196 4.05 -12.82 -23.73
C GLU A 196 2.66 -12.22 -23.96
N LEU A 197 1.82 -12.21 -22.92
CA LEU A 197 0.51 -11.55 -22.97
C LEU A 197 0.65 -10.05 -23.28
N LEU A 198 1.68 -9.37 -22.76
CA LEU A 198 1.92 -7.97 -23.09
C LEU A 198 2.22 -7.76 -24.58
N LEU A 199 3.01 -8.65 -25.21
CA LEU A 199 3.25 -8.60 -26.66
C LEU A 199 1.94 -8.71 -27.44
N ASP A 200 1.06 -9.62 -27.01
CA ASP A 200 -0.25 -9.82 -27.62
C ASP A 200 -1.18 -8.61 -27.43
N ILE A 201 -1.22 -8.00 -26.24
CA ILE A 201 -2.02 -6.78 -26.02
C ILE A 201 -1.49 -5.65 -26.90
N TRP A 202 -0.17 -5.50 -27.02
CA TRP A 202 0.42 -4.45 -27.87
C TRP A 202 0.04 -4.61 -29.34
N LYS A 203 0.09 -5.83 -29.87
CA LYS A 203 -0.31 -6.12 -31.27
C LYS A 203 -1.77 -5.78 -31.53
N ASN A 204 -2.66 -6.17 -30.61
CA ASN A 204 -4.10 -6.08 -30.83
C ASN A 204 -4.67 -4.71 -30.42
N LYS A 205 -4.11 -4.08 -29.39
CA LYS A 205 -4.65 -2.88 -28.73
C LYS A 205 -3.52 -1.95 -28.25
N PRO A 206 -2.67 -1.42 -29.15
CA PRO A 206 -1.54 -0.57 -28.77
C PRO A 206 -1.97 0.72 -28.05
N THR A 207 -3.19 1.19 -28.29
CA THR A 207 -3.78 2.37 -27.64
C THR A 207 -4.00 2.22 -26.13
N LEU A 208 -3.88 1.00 -25.59
CA LEU A 208 -3.93 0.76 -24.14
C LEU A 208 -2.60 1.06 -23.42
N PHE A 209 -1.57 1.42 -24.17
CA PHE A 209 -0.24 1.73 -23.64
C PHE A 209 0.04 3.22 -23.73
N HIS A 210 0.74 3.72 -22.70
CA HIS A 210 1.19 5.10 -22.63
C HIS A 210 2.70 5.13 -22.78
N GLN A 211 3.19 6.00 -23.66
CA GLN A 211 4.63 6.23 -23.79
C GLN A 211 5.15 6.93 -22.53
N MET A 212 6.29 6.47 -22.05
CA MET A 212 7.00 7.02 -20.90
C MET A 212 8.23 7.78 -21.35
N TYR A 213 8.52 8.87 -20.65
CA TYR A 213 9.61 9.80 -20.95
C TYR A 213 10.40 10.13 -19.69
N GLU A 214 11.58 10.70 -19.85
CA GLU A 214 12.42 11.15 -18.74
C GLU A 214 11.69 12.15 -17.81
N THR A 215 10.82 13.00 -18.37
CA THR A 215 10.00 13.92 -17.55
C THR A 215 8.99 13.21 -16.65
N ASP A 216 8.64 11.95 -16.93
CA ASP A 216 7.81 11.13 -16.03
C ASP A 216 8.63 10.57 -14.85
N VAL A 217 9.98 10.56 -14.94
CA VAL A 217 10.89 10.10 -13.88
C VAL A 217 10.92 11.05 -12.69
N ILE A 218 10.58 12.34 -12.88
CA ILE A 218 10.55 13.32 -11.78
C ILE A 218 9.52 12.92 -10.70
N SER A 219 8.36 12.38 -11.11
CA SER A 219 7.36 11.86 -10.16
C SER A 219 7.92 10.72 -9.32
N TRP A 220 8.92 10.01 -9.84
CA TRP A 220 9.51 8.85 -9.22
C TRP A 220 10.62 9.19 -8.22
N GLU A 221 11.34 10.28 -8.44
CA GLU A 221 12.26 10.86 -7.46
C GLU A 221 11.53 11.32 -6.20
N VAL A 222 10.31 11.87 -6.35
CA VAL A 222 9.43 12.19 -5.21
C VAL A 222 9.09 10.92 -4.42
N MET A 223 8.76 9.82 -5.11
CA MET A 223 8.46 8.55 -4.46
C MET A 223 9.67 8.00 -3.69
N HIS A 224 10.86 8.02 -4.31
CA HIS A 224 12.08 7.56 -3.66
C HIS A 224 12.42 8.41 -2.43
N SER A 225 12.32 9.74 -2.54
CA SER A 225 12.55 10.67 -1.43
C SER A 225 11.55 10.46 -0.29
N TRP A 226 10.30 10.11 -0.62
CA TRP A 226 9.28 9.73 0.37
C TRP A 226 9.67 8.43 1.09
N ASP A 227 10.07 7.40 0.35
CA ASP A 227 10.47 6.11 0.92
C ASP A 227 11.68 6.28 1.87
N LEU A 228 12.66 7.12 1.51
CA LEU A 228 13.80 7.45 2.38
C LEU A 228 13.34 8.18 3.65
N THR A 229 12.39 9.12 3.52
CA THR A 229 11.79 9.82 4.67
C THR A 229 11.08 8.84 5.60
N GLU A 230 10.30 7.88 5.08
CA GLU A 230 9.62 6.87 5.91
C GLU A 230 10.59 5.90 6.58
N GLN A 231 11.68 5.53 5.89
CA GLN A 231 12.76 4.73 6.47
C GLN A 231 13.44 5.49 7.62
N ALA A 232 13.74 6.79 7.44
CA ALA A 232 14.31 7.63 8.47
C ALA A 232 13.37 7.77 9.69
N MET A 233 12.06 8.00 9.46
CA MET A 233 11.05 8.02 10.52
C MET A 233 10.98 6.69 11.29
N THR A 234 11.05 5.57 10.57
CA THR A 234 11.03 4.23 11.15
C THR A 234 12.29 3.97 11.98
N GLN A 235 13.45 4.36 11.47
CA GLN A 235 14.72 4.28 12.18
C GLN A 235 14.71 5.14 13.43
N ARG A 236 14.24 6.39 13.35
CA ARG A 236 14.05 7.26 14.51
C ARG A 236 13.17 6.58 15.55
N LYS A 237 12.00 6.05 15.16
CA LYS A 237 11.09 5.37 16.09
C LYS A 237 11.79 4.23 16.84
N LYS A 238 12.52 3.38 16.14
CA LYS A 238 13.26 2.25 16.74
C LYS A 238 14.35 2.72 17.71
N VAL A 239 15.13 3.74 17.34
CA VAL A 239 16.19 4.28 18.18
C VAL A 239 15.64 5.01 19.40
N VAL A 240 14.55 5.77 19.24
CA VAL A 240 13.84 6.45 20.33
C VAL A 240 13.29 5.44 21.35
N GLN A 241 12.69 4.34 20.89
CA GLN A 241 12.20 3.27 21.76
C GLN A 241 13.33 2.58 22.53
N ARG A 242 14.48 2.33 21.87
CA ARG A 242 15.67 1.78 22.53
C ARG A 242 16.24 2.74 23.58
N ALA A 243 16.35 4.02 23.24
CA ALA A 243 16.86 5.04 24.16
C ALA A 243 15.95 5.20 25.38
N GLU A 244 14.64 5.10 25.18
CA GLU A 244 13.64 5.11 26.27
C GLU A 244 13.81 3.90 27.19
N ALA A 245 13.95 2.69 26.65
CA ALA A 245 14.19 1.49 27.47
C ALA A 245 15.52 1.55 28.26
N VAL A 246 16.58 2.10 27.66
CA VAL A 246 17.87 2.32 28.35
C VAL A 246 17.74 3.37 29.44
N ALA A 247 17.04 4.48 29.17
CA ALA A 247 16.80 5.54 30.14
C ALA A 247 15.96 5.04 31.33
N GLU A 248 14.89 4.28 31.06
CA GLU A 248 14.06 3.63 32.06
C GLU A 248 14.90 2.70 32.95
N HIS A 249 15.67 1.78 32.36
CA HIS A 249 16.56 0.90 33.10
C HIS A 249 17.59 1.66 33.95
N ALA A 250 18.20 2.73 33.41
CA ALA A 250 19.16 3.54 34.15
C ALA A 250 18.55 4.20 35.40
N VAL A 251 17.29 4.65 35.30
CA VAL A 251 16.55 5.19 36.45
C VAL A 251 16.23 4.09 37.46
N TYR A 252 15.81 2.90 37.02
CA TYR A 252 15.55 1.76 37.92
C TYR A 252 16.81 1.22 38.62
N VAL A 253 17.98 1.32 37.98
CA VAL A 253 19.27 0.93 38.58
C VAL A 253 19.86 2.04 39.45
N SER A 254 19.40 3.29 39.30
CA SER A 254 19.81 4.35 40.21
C SER A 254 19.29 4.03 41.61
N ASN A 255 20.16 4.13 42.62
CA ASN A 255 19.76 3.96 44.03
C ASN A 255 18.92 5.16 44.54
N GLU A 256 18.41 6.01 43.65
CA GLU A 256 17.60 7.19 43.96
C GLU A 256 16.13 6.89 43.68
N TYR A 257 15.27 7.09 44.69
CA TYR A 257 13.83 7.00 44.50
C TYR A 257 13.30 8.26 43.81
N VAL A 258 12.98 8.16 42.52
CA VAL A 258 12.52 9.32 41.71
C VAL A 258 11.00 9.55 41.76
N GLY A 259 10.20 8.58 42.23
CA GLY A 259 8.75 8.71 42.42
C GLY A 259 8.01 9.31 41.21
N ALA A 260 7.25 10.40 41.44
CA ALA A 260 6.49 11.09 40.40
C ALA A 260 7.34 11.71 39.27
N ARG A 261 8.67 11.85 39.46
CA ARG A 261 9.60 12.39 38.46
C ARG A 261 10.10 11.36 37.45
N LEU A 262 9.72 10.08 37.58
CA LEU A 262 10.17 9.00 36.71
C LEU A 262 10.05 9.35 35.22
N ALA A 263 8.90 9.89 34.80
CA ALA A 263 8.67 10.26 33.41
C ALA A 263 9.61 11.38 32.92
N GLU A 264 9.95 12.33 33.80
CA GLU A 264 10.83 13.46 33.49
C GLU A 264 12.29 13.01 33.39
N GLU A 265 12.77 12.20 34.33
CA GLU A 265 14.14 11.67 34.32
C GLU A 265 14.38 10.75 33.12
N VAL A 266 13.41 9.89 32.78
CA VAL A 266 13.45 9.07 31.57
C VAL A 266 13.49 9.95 30.31
N LEU A 267 12.69 11.02 30.26
CA LEU A 267 12.69 11.96 29.12
C LEU A 267 14.03 12.69 29.00
N LYS A 268 14.61 13.15 30.10
CA LYS A 268 15.91 13.85 30.13
C LYS A 268 17.04 12.95 29.64
N ALA A 269 17.14 11.74 30.17
CA ALA A 269 18.13 10.75 29.74
C ALA A 269 17.95 10.37 28.25
N LYS A 270 16.70 10.19 27.81
CA LYS A 270 16.36 9.94 26.40
C LYS A 270 16.77 11.08 25.47
N MET A 271 16.57 12.34 25.88
CA MET A 271 16.93 13.52 25.08
C MET A 271 18.45 13.78 25.08
N GLY A 272 19.17 13.33 26.10
CA GLY A 272 20.64 13.35 26.15
C GLY A 272 21.32 12.34 25.22
N ASN A 273 20.59 11.34 24.71
CA ASN A 273 21.17 10.27 23.90
C ASN A 273 21.64 10.76 22.51
N GLN A 274 22.94 10.66 22.24
CA GLN A 274 23.54 11.09 20.98
C GLN A 274 22.97 10.36 19.75
N SER A 275 22.62 9.08 19.87
CA SER A 275 22.01 8.32 18.77
C SER A 275 20.63 8.88 18.40
N VAL A 276 19.85 9.35 19.38
CA VAL A 276 18.54 10.00 19.14
C VAL A 276 18.73 11.32 18.39
N LYS A 277 19.77 12.10 18.70
CA LYS A 277 20.08 13.35 17.98
C LYS A 277 20.45 13.06 16.51
N VAL A 278 21.37 12.11 16.27
CA VAL A 278 21.82 11.73 14.92
C VAL A 278 20.66 11.27 14.03
N VAL A 279 19.74 10.44 14.54
CA VAL A 279 18.60 9.98 13.73
C VAL A 279 17.55 11.07 13.49
N LYS A 280 17.37 12.03 14.42
CA LYS A 280 16.51 13.20 14.20
C LYS A 280 17.06 14.10 13.11
N GLU A 281 18.37 14.33 13.09
CA GLU A 281 19.04 15.09 12.04
C GLU A 281 18.95 14.38 10.69
N ALA A 282 19.12 13.06 10.66
CA ALA A 282 18.93 12.27 9.45
C ALA A 282 17.50 12.38 8.90
N GLU A 283 16.47 12.23 9.75
CA GLU A 283 15.07 12.43 9.34
C GLU A 283 14.82 13.85 8.81
N ALA A 284 15.37 14.88 9.47
CA ALA A 284 15.23 16.26 9.02
C ALA A 284 15.90 16.51 7.65
N ARG A 285 17.05 15.89 7.38
CA ARG A 285 17.71 15.97 6.07
C ARG A 285 16.86 15.35 4.97
N GLU A 286 16.37 14.13 5.18
CA GLU A 286 15.51 13.46 4.18
C GLU A 286 14.18 14.20 3.97
N GLN A 287 13.61 14.77 5.03
CA GLN A 287 12.41 15.59 4.91
C GLN A 287 12.66 16.86 4.08
N ARG A 288 13.78 17.56 4.28
CA ARG A 288 14.13 18.73 3.46
C ARG A 288 14.32 18.35 1.99
N ARG A 289 15.03 17.25 1.74
CA ARG A 289 15.23 16.72 0.37
C ARG A 289 13.90 16.43 -0.31
N LEU A 290 12.97 15.78 0.38
CA LEU A 290 11.61 15.53 -0.11
C LEU A 290 10.88 16.83 -0.43
N GLU A 291 10.92 17.81 0.48
CA GLU A 291 10.26 19.11 0.30
C GLU A 291 10.81 19.85 -0.93
N ASP A 292 12.13 19.87 -1.11
CA ASP A 292 12.78 20.53 -2.24
C ASP A 292 12.44 19.84 -3.57
N THR A 293 12.48 18.50 -3.60
CA THR A 293 12.10 17.70 -4.78
C THR A 293 10.64 17.99 -5.19
N ILE A 294 9.73 18.05 -4.21
CA ILE A 294 8.31 18.31 -4.49
C ILE A 294 8.05 19.75 -4.93
N LYS A 295 8.75 20.73 -4.34
CA LYS A 295 8.65 22.13 -4.78
C LYS A 295 9.08 22.30 -6.24
N GLN A 296 9.96 21.45 -6.76
CA GLN A 296 10.34 21.50 -8.18
C GLN A 296 9.42 20.66 -9.07
N HIS A 297 8.52 19.86 -8.51
CA HIS A 297 7.68 18.94 -9.28
C HIS A 297 6.56 19.71 -10.03
N PRO A 298 6.47 19.62 -11.38
CA PRO A 298 5.54 20.44 -12.16
C PRO A 298 4.06 20.19 -11.83
N LEU A 299 3.65 18.94 -11.65
CA LEU A 299 2.28 18.62 -11.19
C LEU A 299 1.95 19.27 -9.83
N TYR A 300 2.91 19.29 -8.89
CA TYR A 300 2.69 19.89 -7.58
C TYR A 300 2.48 21.40 -7.72
N GLN A 301 3.37 22.06 -8.46
CA GLN A 301 3.27 23.49 -8.74
C GLN A 301 1.96 23.86 -9.42
N LYS A 302 1.53 23.07 -10.41
CA LYS A 302 0.31 23.37 -11.15
C LYS A 302 -0.98 23.14 -10.37
N LEU A 303 -1.07 22.05 -9.60
CA LEU A 303 -2.36 21.61 -9.04
C LEU A 303 -2.48 21.75 -7.52
N PHE A 304 -1.36 21.74 -6.80
CA PHE A 304 -1.37 21.49 -5.36
C PHE A 304 -0.71 22.59 -4.52
N ALA A 305 0.20 23.38 -5.10
CA ALA A 305 0.94 24.42 -4.39
C ALA A 305 0.03 25.44 -3.70
N ASP A 306 -1.08 25.82 -4.34
CA ASP A 306 -2.04 26.81 -3.82
C ASP A 306 -3.09 26.21 -2.87
N ILE A 307 -3.07 24.88 -2.66
CA ILE A 307 -4.01 24.23 -1.75
C ILE A 307 -3.48 24.34 -0.33
N LYS A 308 -3.97 25.36 0.38
CA LYS A 308 -3.67 25.60 1.80
C LYS A 308 -3.89 24.32 2.62
N GLY A 309 -2.83 23.91 3.33
CA GLY A 309 -2.82 22.68 4.13
C GLY A 309 -2.43 21.39 3.38
N PHE A 310 -2.25 21.43 2.06
CA PHE A 310 -1.75 20.31 1.25
C PHE A 310 -0.29 20.52 0.83
N GLY A 311 0.58 20.60 1.83
CA GLY A 311 2.01 20.80 1.62
C GLY A 311 2.75 19.57 1.04
N PRO A 312 4.07 19.69 0.82
CA PRO A 312 4.88 18.65 0.19
C PRO A 312 4.72 17.26 0.81
N ARG A 313 4.68 17.17 2.15
CA ARG A 313 4.49 15.88 2.84
C ARG A 313 3.18 15.18 2.46
N GLY A 314 2.09 15.94 2.32
CA GLY A 314 0.80 15.42 1.90
C GLY A 314 0.84 14.92 0.46
N PHE A 315 1.44 15.71 -0.43
CA PHE A 315 1.65 15.34 -1.84
C PHE A 315 2.54 14.11 -1.99
N GLY A 316 3.71 14.06 -1.35
CA GLY A 316 4.64 12.94 -1.40
C GLY A 316 4.01 11.62 -0.95
N LYS A 317 3.20 11.67 0.10
CA LYS A 317 2.43 10.50 0.57
C LYS A 317 1.39 10.02 -0.44
N VAL A 318 0.63 10.94 -1.04
CA VAL A 318 -0.36 10.60 -2.08
C VAL A 318 0.34 10.09 -3.33
N MET A 319 1.42 10.75 -3.77
CA MET A 319 2.21 10.38 -4.94
C MET A 319 2.87 9.01 -4.76
N SER A 320 3.51 8.70 -3.63
CA SER A 320 4.12 7.37 -3.40
C SER A 320 3.10 6.23 -3.45
N ALA A 321 1.89 6.48 -2.94
CA ALA A 321 0.82 5.48 -2.95
C ALA A 321 0.15 5.33 -4.33
N VAL A 322 -0.22 6.42 -4.99
CA VAL A 322 -0.87 6.44 -6.31
C VAL A 322 0.12 6.06 -7.41
N ARG A 323 1.34 6.60 -7.35
CA ARG A 323 2.45 6.49 -8.29
C ARG A 323 2.19 7.17 -9.62
N ASP A 324 1.19 6.68 -10.33
CA ASP A 324 0.77 7.20 -11.63
C ASP A 324 -0.74 6.97 -11.78
N PRO A 325 -1.55 7.99 -12.12
CA PRO A 325 -3.00 7.84 -12.26
C PRO A 325 -3.39 6.97 -13.47
N ARG A 326 -2.51 6.79 -14.48
CA ARG A 326 -2.74 5.95 -15.67
C ARG A 326 -2.89 4.48 -15.34
N ARG A 327 -2.49 4.04 -14.15
CA ARG A 327 -2.78 2.68 -13.65
C ARG A 327 -4.28 2.44 -13.38
N PHE A 328 -5.08 3.51 -13.30
CA PHE A 328 -6.53 3.44 -13.09
C PHE A 328 -7.26 3.81 -14.38
N PRO A 329 -8.35 3.11 -14.74
CA PRO A 329 -9.13 3.48 -15.91
C PRO A 329 -9.74 4.87 -15.74
N ARG A 330 -9.50 5.78 -16.69
CA ARG A 330 -10.00 7.17 -16.70
C ARG A 330 -11.52 7.24 -16.53
N GLU A 331 -12.24 6.48 -17.34
CA GLU A 331 -13.72 6.35 -17.34
C GLU A 331 -14.29 5.83 -16.00
N ARG A 332 -13.46 5.29 -15.10
CA ARG A 332 -13.92 4.61 -13.89
C ARG A 332 -13.23 5.14 -12.64
N VAL A 333 -13.51 6.39 -12.27
CA VAL A 333 -13.09 7.01 -11.01
C VAL A 333 -13.42 6.17 -9.77
N GLY A 334 -14.48 5.35 -9.83
CA GLY A 334 -14.81 4.39 -8.76
C GLY A 334 -13.68 3.39 -8.45
N SER A 335 -12.86 3.02 -9.44
CA SER A 335 -11.68 2.17 -9.23
C SER A 335 -10.60 2.89 -8.42
N PHE A 336 -10.39 4.18 -8.71
CA PHE A 336 -9.50 5.05 -7.96
C PHE A 336 -10.01 5.26 -6.53
N LEU A 337 -11.30 5.58 -6.35
CA LEU A 337 -11.91 5.73 -5.03
C LEU A 337 -11.86 4.44 -4.19
N ARG A 338 -12.01 3.28 -4.81
CA ARG A 338 -11.87 1.98 -4.12
C ARG A 338 -10.42 1.74 -3.71
N PHE A 339 -9.46 2.17 -4.53
CA PHE A 339 -8.04 2.14 -4.17
C PHE A 339 -7.72 3.08 -3.02
N THR A 340 -8.28 4.29 -2.96
CA THR A 340 -8.00 5.24 -1.87
C THR A 340 -8.78 4.94 -0.58
N GLY A 341 -9.81 4.09 -0.63
CA GLY A 341 -10.64 3.77 0.51
C GLY A 341 -11.81 4.74 0.76
N TYR A 342 -12.14 5.58 -0.24
CA TYR A 342 -13.23 6.55 -0.24
C TYR A 342 -14.42 6.16 -1.13
N ALA A 343 -14.42 4.96 -1.70
CA ALA A 343 -15.58 4.43 -2.40
C ALA A 343 -16.70 4.04 -1.42
N ALA A 344 -17.94 4.29 -1.82
CA ALA A 344 -19.10 3.61 -1.25
C ALA A 344 -19.11 2.15 -1.74
N VAL A 345 -19.20 1.21 -0.81
CA VAL A 345 -19.26 -0.23 -1.12
C VAL A 345 -20.56 -0.81 -0.58
N LYS A 346 -21.08 -1.89 -1.18
CA LYS A 346 -22.24 -2.58 -0.62
C LYS A 346 -21.82 -3.32 0.65
N GLY A 347 -22.50 -3.05 1.76
CA GLY A 347 -22.39 -3.79 3.01
C GLY A 347 -22.99 -5.19 2.90
N LYS A 348 -22.85 -6.01 3.95
CA LYS A 348 -23.44 -7.36 4.00
C LYS A 348 -24.97 -7.34 3.82
N ASN A 349 -25.61 -6.29 4.31
CA ASN A 349 -27.05 -6.02 4.20
C ASN A 349 -27.44 -5.33 2.87
N GLY A 350 -26.56 -5.31 1.86
CA GLY A 350 -26.78 -4.65 0.57
C GLY A 350 -26.75 -3.11 0.60
N ARG A 351 -26.78 -2.48 1.78
CA ARG A 351 -26.78 -1.02 1.94
C ARG A 351 -25.41 -0.43 1.64
N PRO A 352 -25.33 0.74 0.98
CA PRO A 352 -24.05 1.44 0.81
C PRO A 352 -23.42 1.73 2.18
N THR A 353 -22.16 1.33 2.34
CA THR A 353 -21.36 1.57 3.52
C THR A 353 -19.99 2.09 3.12
N ILE A 354 -19.31 2.72 4.06
CA ILE A 354 -17.94 3.19 3.88
C ILE A 354 -17.02 1.97 3.83
N GLN A 355 -16.08 1.96 2.88
CA GLN A 355 -15.06 0.92 2.80
C GLN A 355 -14.25 0.87 4.10
N ARG A 356 -14.51 -0.15 4.93
CA ARG A 356 -13.79 -0.40 6.18
C ARG A 356 -12.57 -1.28 5.89
N PHE A 357 -11.50 -1.05 6.63
CA PHE A 357 -10.32 -1.92 6.64
C PHE A 357 -10.64 -3.21 7.41
N ARG A 358 -11.42 -4.12 6.80
CA ARG A 358 -11.62 -5.46 7.36
C ARG A 358 -10.53 -6.37 6.81
N ARG A 359 -9.67 -6.90 7.69
CA ARG A 359 -8.78 -8.01 7.35
C ARG A 359 -9.65 -9.25 7.12
N GLY A 360 -9.68 -9.77 5.90
CA GLY A 360 -10.42 -10.98 5.54
C GLY A 360 -10.40 -11.24 4.03
N PRO A 361 -10.57 -12.50 3.60
CA PRO A 361 -10.60 -12.86 2.19
C PRO A 361 -11.78 -12.18 1.48
N GLY A 362 -11.52 -11.56 0.33
CA GLY A 362 -12.54 -10.92 -0.53
C GLY A 362 -12.73 -9.41 -0.36
N ASN A 363 -12.15 -8.77 0.67
CA ASN A 363 -12.13 -7.31 0.76
C ASN A 363 -10.84 -6.76 0.17
N THR A 364 -10.92 -5.84 -0.79
CA THR A 364 -9.78 -4.98 -1.12
C THR A 364 -9.77 -3.86 -0.07
N PRO A 365 -8.91 -3.89 0.97
CA PRO A 365 -8.75 -2.71 1.80
C PRO A 365 -8.27 -1.57 0.89
N GLY A 366 -8.82 -0.36 1.08
CA GLY A 366 -8.25 0.83 0.43
C GLY A 366 -6.79 1.03 0.85
N ASN A 367 -6.14 2.06 0.34
CA ASN A 367 -4.80 2.43 0.75
C ASN A 367 -4.89 3.23 2.08
N PRO A 368 -4.34 2.72 3.20
CA PRO A 368 -4.45 3.36 4.51
C PRO A 368 -3.71 4.69 4.59
N GLU A 369 -2.61 4.84 3.84
CA GLU A 369 -1.81 6.06 3.83
C GLU A 369 -2.56 7.20 3.15
N ILE A 370 -3.12 6.98 1.96
CA ILE A 370 -3.96 7.98 1.28
C ILE A 370 -5.16 8.30 2.15
N LYS A 371 -5.83 7.28 2.70
CA LYS A 371 -7.02 7.50 3.52
C LYS A 371 -6.74 8.42 4.71
N GLN A 372 -5.63 8.16 5.41
CA GLN A 372 -5.17 8.99 6.51
C GLN A 372 -4.76 10.40 6.04
N ALA A 373 -4.06 10.53 4.92
CA ALA A 373 -3.63 11.82 4.37
C ALA A 373 -4.84 12.72 4.06
N ILE A 374 -5.84 12.17 3.35
CA ILE A 374 -7.07 12.90 3.02
C ILE A 374 -7.89 13.19 4.28
N TRP A 375 -7.94 12.25 5.23
CA TRP A 375 -8.63 12.49 6.50
C TRP A 375 -8.00 13.67 7.27
N LEU A 376 -6.67 13.73 7.37
CA LEU A 376 -5.95 14.83 8.02
C LEU A 376 -6.17 16.15 7.27
N LEU A 377 -6.09 16.14 5.94
CA LEU A 377 -6.36 17.32 5.12
C LEU A 377 -7.76 17.87 5.38
N VAL A 378 -8.77 17.00 5.32
CA VAL A 378 -10.16 17.41 5.48
C VAL A 378 -10.45 17.89 6.90
N ASN A 379 -10.06 17.14 7.93
CA ASN A 379 -10.46 17.43 9.31
C ASN A 379 -9.56 18.48 9.98
N ASN A 380 -8.26 18.53 9.64
CA ASN A 380 -7.32 19.43 10.30
C ASN A 380 -6.99 20.67 9.46
N GLN A 381 -7.34 20.71 8.17
CA GLN A 381 -7.10 21.87 7.32
C GLN A 381 -8.41 22.44 6.79
N PHE A 382 -9.13 21.71 5.93
CA PHE A 382 -10.33 22.25 5.29
C PHE A 382 -11.46 22.55 6.28
N ALA A 383 -11.63 21.76 7.33
CA ALA A 383 -12.66 22.02 8.33
C ALA A 383 -12.37 23.26 9.20
N LEU A 384 -11.10 23.64 9.34
CA LEU A 384 -10.64 24.77 10.17
C LEU A 384 -10.44 26.06 9.37
N GLN A 385 -10.06 25.93 8.10
CA GLN A 385 -9.81 27.06 7.21
C GLN A 385 -11.10 27.44 6.51
N THR A 386 -11.50 28.69 6.64
CA THR A 386 -12.88 29.10 6.35
C THR A 386 -12.96 29.99 5.12
N ASP A 387 -11.81 30.52 4.75
CA ASP A 387 -11.45 31.45 3.69
C ASP A 387 -11.02 30.72 2.41
N THR A 388 -10.95 29.39 2.40
CA THR A 388 -10.51 28.61 1.24
C THR A 388 -11.69 28.01 0.46
N PRO A 389 -11.52 27.69 -0.84
CA PRO A 389 -12.56 27.03 -1.63
C PRO A 389 -13.05 25.72 -0.99
N TRP A 390 -12.11 24.87 -0.53
CA TRP A 390 -12.43 23.59 0.10
C TRP A 390 -13.06 23.74 1.49
N GLY A 391 -12.65 24.75 2.26
CA GLY A 391 -13.27 25.05 3.54
C GLY A 391 -14.68 25.61 3.43
N SER A 392 -14.91 26.49 2.46
CA SER A 392 -16.23 26.98 2.08
C SER A 392 -17.14 25.83 1.64
N ARG A 393 -16.61 24.91 0.81
CA ARG A 393 -17.32 23.71 0.38
C ARG A 393 -17.68 22.78 1.54
N PHE A 394 -16.76 22.56 2.49
CA PHE A 394 -17.03 21.76 3.70
C PHE A 394 -18.24 22.31 4.48
N ARG A 395 -18.30 23.63 4.67
CA ARG A 395 -19.40 24.30 5.36
C ARG A 395 -20.70 24.22 4.60
N ALA A 396 -20.66 24.39 3.27
CA ALA A 396 -21.84 24.24 2.41
C ALA A 396 -22.42 22.82 2.53
N ILE A 397 -21.58 21.78 2.53
CA ILE A 397 -22.01 20.40 2.75
C ILE A 397 -22.66 20.24 4.13
N LYS A 398 -22.05 20.79 5.19
CA LYS A 398 -22.64 20.74 6.54
C LYS A 398 -23.98 21.46 6.61
N ALA A 399 -24.11 22.62 5.98
CA ALA A 399 -25.34 23.39 5.93
C ALA A 399 -26.45 22.61 5.20
N GLN A 400 -26.13 21.99 4.05
CA GLN A 400 -27.06 21.12 3.33
C GLN A 400 -27.53 19.95 4.21
N MET A 401 -26.59 19.27 4.90
CA MET A 401 -26.94 18.15 5.78
C MET A 401 -27.83 18.55 6.95
N ARG A 402 -27.60 19.75 7.52
CA ARG A 402 -28.44 20.33 8.58
C ARG A 402 -29.81 20.77 8.07
N ALA A 403 -29.90 21.29 6.85
CA ALA A 403 -31.18 21.63 6.23
C ALA A 403 -32.04 20.37 6.01
N THR A 404 -31.43 19.27 5.56
CA THR A 404 -32.14 17.98 5.40
C THR A 404 -32.43 17.29 6.73
N ASN A 405 -31.59 17.47 7.75
CA ASN A 405 -31.72 16.84 9.06
C ASN A 405 -31.56 17.91 10.16
N PRO A 406 -32.61 18.69 10.45
CA PRO A 406 -32.51 19.85 11.35
C PRO A 406 -32.29 19.47 12.81
N LEU A 407 -32.73 18.26 13.20
CA LEU A 407 -32.52 17.70 14.53
C LEU A 407 -31.73 16.40 14.43
N PRO A 408 -30.84 16.11 15.40
CA PRO A 408 -30.33 14.76 15.58
C PRO A 408 -31.49 13.80 15.87
N GLU A 409 -31.34 12.55 15.47
CA GLU A 409 -32.36 11.52 15.72
C GLU A 409 -31.74 10.36 16.49
N LEU A 410 -32.49 9.77 17.41
CA LEU A 410 -32.21 8.48 17.99
C LEU A 410 -32.87 7.40 17.12
N ILE A 411 -32.08 6.49 16.57
CA ILE A 411 -32.57 5.25 15.98
C ILE A 411 -32.55 4.19 17.08
N CYS A 412 -33.73 3.77 17.53
CA CYS A 412 -33.88 2.72 18.52
C CYS A 412 -33.45 1.36 17.96
N PHE A 413 -32.90 0.49 18.82
CA PHE A 413 -32.55 -0.86 18.40
C PHE A 413 -33.80 -1.69 18.13
N THR A 414 -33.86 -2.29 16.94
CA THR A 414 -34.93 -3.21 16.53
C THR A 414 -34.72 -4.63 17.05
N LYS A 415 -33.53 -4.93 17.61
CA LYS A 415 -33.22 -6.21 18.25
C LYS A 415 -32.61 -5.97 19.63
N ILE A 416 -33.27 -6.46 20.66
CA ILE A 416 -32.89 -6.29 22.06
C ILE A 416 -32.64 -7.66 22.66
N SER A 417 -31.39 -7.96 23.03
CA SER A 417 -31.07 -9.19 23.75
C SER A 417 -31.82 -9.23 25.09
N LEU A 418 -32.49 -10.33 25.40
CA LEU A 418 -33.18 -10.51 26.69
C LEU A 418 -32.31 -11.26 27.70
N ILE A 419 -31.04 -11.54 27.38
CA ILE A 419 -30.11 -12.23 28.29
C ILE A 419 -29.94 -11.39 29.56
N LYS A 420 -30.21 -12.00 30.72
CA LYS A 420 -30.09 -11.38 32.05
C LYS A 420 -30.93 -10.09 32.21
N ARG A 421 -32.02 -9.94 31.46
CA ARG A 421 -32.97 -8.84 31.60
C ARG A 421 -34.32 -9.36 32.06
N GLU A 422 -34.95 -8.65 32.98
CA GLU A 422 -36.36 -8.89 33.32
C GLU A 422 -37.24 -8.34 32.20
N TYR A 423 -38.25 -9.11 31.79
CA TYR A 423 -39.21 -8.70 30.78
C TYR A 423 -40.57 -9.35 31.02
N THR A 424 -41.64 -8.69 30.58
CA THR A 424 -43.03 -9.12 30.73
C THR A 424 -43.71 -9.03 29.36
N PRO A 425 -43.85 -10.16 28.63
CA PRO A 425 -44.62 -10.20 27.39
C PRO A 425 -46.13 -10.22 27.69
N ASP A 426 -46.95 -9.68 26.80
CA ASP A 426 -48.39 -9.89 26.80
C ASP A 426 -48.76 -11.29 26.25
N ALA A 427 -50.06 -11.59 26.23
CA ALA A 427 -50.57 -12.89 25.77
C ALA A 427 -50.17 -13.19 24.30
N GLU A 428 -50.08 -12.16 23.45
CA GLU A 428 -49.75 -12.29 22.04
C GLU A 428 -48.27 -12.58 21.83
N VAL A 429 -47.38 -11.84 22.51
CA VAL A 429 -45.93 -12.10 22.48
C VAL A 429 -45.59 -13.44 23.13
N ALA A 430 -46.29 -13.82 24.20
CA ALA A 430 -46.15 -15.12 24.83
C ALA A 430 -46.56 -16.28 23.90
N ALA A 431 -47.56 -16.06 23.04
CA ALA A 431 -48.00 -16.98 22.00
C ALA A 431 -47.11 -16.94 20.73
N GLY A 432 -46.04 -16.14 20.72
CA GLY A 432 -45.11 -16.01 19.59
C GLY A 432 -45.62 -15.12 18.45
N ARG A 433 -46.69 -14.36 18.67
CA ARG A 433 -47.24 -13.37 17.73
C ARG A 433 -46.72 -11.97 18.05
N GLU A 434 -47.01 -11.00 17.19
CA GLU A 434 -46.69 -9.60 17.45
C GLU A 434 -47.65 -9.04 18.51
N GLY A 435 -47.08 -8.46 19.57
CA GLY A 435 -47.85 -7.90 20.68
C GLY A 435 -47.03 -6.89 21.47
N SER A 436 -47.30 -6.73 22.75
CA SER A 436 -46.60 -5.80 23.63
C SER A 436 -45.65 -6.54 24.57
N CYS A 437 -44.44 -6.01 24.76
CA CYS A 437 -43.49 -6.56 25.72
C CYS A 437 -42.80 -5.45 26.51
N THR A 438 -42.88 -5.52 27.84
CA THR A 438 -42.20 -4.60 28.75
C THR A 438 -40.83 -5.15 29.10
N VAL A 439 -39.77 -4.38 28.87
CA VAL A 439 -38.38 -4.77 29.22
C VAL A 439 -37.85 -3.84 30.30
N VAL A 440 -37.22 -4.41 31.34
CA VAL A 440 -36.57 -3.68 32.43
C VAL A 440 -35.07 -3.58 32.15
N PHE A 441 -34.54 -2.36 32.23
CA PHE A 441 -33.14 -2.04 31.93
C PHE A 441 -32.31 -1.69 33.18
N GLY A 442 -32.89 -1.87 34.38
CA GLY A 442 -32.27 -1.60 35.68
C GLY A 442 -32.58 -0.20 36.24
N LYS A 443 -32.35 -0.01 37.55
CA LYS A 443 -32.60 1.25 38.29
C LYS A 443 -34.01 1.83 38.10
N GLY A 444 -35.03 0.98 38.09
CA GLY A 444 -36.43 1.39 37.91
C GLY A 444 -36.81 1.84 36.50
N LYS A 445 -35.93 1.67 35.50
CA LYS A 445 -36.20 2.05 34.12
C LYS A 445 -36.76 0.86 33.34
N SER A 446 -37.97 0.98 32.82
CA SER A 446 -38.62 0.01 31.95
C SER A 446 -39.24 0.68 30.74
N HIS A 447 -39.48 -0.10 29.68
CA HIS A 447 -40.25 0.38 28.53
C HIS A 447 -41.05 -0.76 27.89
N THR A 448 -42.29 -0.45 27.53
CA THR A 448 -43.21 -1.33 26.81
C THR A 448 -43.12 -1.09 25.31
N TYR A 449 -42.59 -2.07 24.58
CA TYR A 449 -42.53 -2.09 23.13
C TYR A 449 -43.82 -2.69 22.58
N THR A 450 -44.54 -1.98 21.72
CA THR A 450 -45.71 -2.47 20.98
C THR A 450 -45.31 -3.03 19.62
N GLY A 451 -45.99 -4.07 19.12
CA GLY A 451 -45.63 -4.76 17.87
C GLY A 451 -44.34 -5.57 17.98
N ALA A 452 -43.98 -5.98 19.20
CA ALA A 452 -42.79 -6.75 19.50
C ALA A 452 -43.04 -8.25 19.30
N ARG A 453 -41.98 -9.01 18.99
CA ARG A 453 -41.99 -10.48 18.95
C ARG A 453 -40.72 -11.06 19.54
N ILE A 454 -40.77 -12.24 20.14
CA ILE A 454 -39.58 -12.91 20.69
C ILE A 454 -39.05 -13.93 19.67
N GLU A 455 -37.78 -13.79 19.30
CA GLU A 455 -37.04 -14.75 18.47
C GLU A 455 -36.00 -15.49 19.31
N MET A 456 -35.87 -16.80 19.09
CA MET A 456 -34.78 -17.61 19.65
C MET A 456 -33.73 -17.88 18.57
N LYS A 457 -32.46 -17.59 18.88
CA LYS A 457 -31.31 -17.94 18.01
C LYS A 457 -30.25 -18.72 18.79
N ALA A 458 -29.55 -19.63 18.14
CA ALA A 458 -28.41 -20.32 18.74
C ALA A 458 -27.24 -19.36 18.98
N GLU A 459 -26.62 -19.44 20.16
CA GLU A 459 -25.44 -18.68 20.57
C GLU A 459 -24.26 -19.11 19.69
N GLY A 460 -23.80 -18.20 18.82
CA GLY A 460 -22.76 -18.46 17.81
C GLY A 460 -23.13 -18.01 16.40
N ASP A 461 -24.43 -17.83 16.11
CA ASP A 461 -24.93 -17.34 14.82
C ASP A 461 -24.84 -15.81 14.75
N ASN A 462 -23.60 -15.31 14.79
CA ASN A 462 -23.28 -13.89 14.81
C ASN A 462 -23.56 -13.25 13.44
N ASP A 463 -24.79 -12.78 13.25
CA ASP A 463 -25.06 -11.59 12.44
C ASP A 463 -24.27 -10.43 13.08
N LYS A 464 -22.97 -10.31 12.74
CA LYS A 464 -22.16 -9.12 13.01
C LYS A 464 -22.68 -7.98 12.14
N ASP A 465 -23.89 -7.51 12.44
CA ASP A 465 -24.31 -6.16 12.14
C ASP A 465 -23.80 -5.24 13.25
N ASP A 466 -23.27 -4.10 12.85
CA ASP A 466 -22.17 -3.44 13.56
C ASP A 466 -22.56 -2.88 14.94
N GLY A 467 -21.89 -3.41 15.97
CA GLY A 467 -21.52 -2.69 17.19
C GLY A 467 -22.48 -2.86 18.35
N ASN A 468 -22.22 -3.85 19.20
CA ASN A 468 -22.64 -3.86 20.60
C ASN A 468 -21.88 -4.95 21.39
N GLU A 469 -20.81 -4.57 22.07
CA GLU A 469 -20.38 -5.25 23.30
C GLU A 469 -20.16 -4.14 24.33
N THR A 470 -20.98 -4.16 25.38
CA THR A 470 -20.75 -3.40 26.61
C THR A 470 -19.57 -4.06 27.34
N PRO A 471 -18.57 -3.33 27.87
CA PRO A 471 -17.49 -3.97 28.62
C PRO A 471 -18.08 -4.54 29.92
N GLY A 472 -18.03 -5.86 30.06
CA GLY A 472 -18.28 -6.57 31.31
C GLY A 472 -17.09 -7.48 31.56
N GLU A 473 -16.55 -7.42 32.78
CA GLU A 473 -15.35 -8.10 33.26
C GLU A 473 -15.26 -9.57 32.83
N GLU A 474 -14.12 -9.94 32.24
CA GLU A 474 -13.76 -11.32 31.95
C GLU A 474 -13.27 -12.01 33.23
N THR A 475 -13.99 -13.04 33.64
CA THR A 475 -13.42 -14.14 34.42
C THR A 475 -13.81 -15.47 33.79
N GLY A 476 -12.80 -16.24 33.38
CA GLY A 476 -12.77 -17.68 33.60
C GLY A 476 -13.23 -18.62 32.47
N ASN A 477 -12.22 -19.26 31.87
CA ASN A 477 -12.12 -20.64 31.40
C ASN A 477 -13.11 -21.22 30.37
N GLY A 478 -12.50 -21.72 29.29
CA GLY A 478 -13.15 -22.46 28.21
C GLY A 478 -13.66 -23.83 28.63
N THR A 479 -14.84 -24.16 28.10
CA THR A 479 -15.31 -25.53 27.87
C THR A 479 -16.20 -25.49 26.64
N ALA A 480 -16.04 -26.48 25.75
CA ALA A 480 -16.75 -26.58 24.48
C ALA A 480 -18.28 -26.54 24.70
N GLY A 481 -18.92 -25.48 24.20
CA GLY A 481 -20.29 -25.11 24.56
C GLY A 481 -21.36 -25.95 23.89
N LYS A 482 -22.27 -26.51 24.70
CA LYS A 482 -23.65 -26.78 24.30
C LYS A 482 -24.23 -25.49 23.71
N GLY A 483 -24.78 -25.53 22.50
CA GLY A 483 -25.38 -24.35 21.87
C GLY A 483 -26.45 -23.74 22.78
N ARG A 484 -26.13 -22.63 23.46
CA ARG A 484 -27.06 -21.90 24.29
C ARG A 484 -28.03 -21.18 23.37
N TRP A 485 -29.31 -21.12 23.69
CA TRP A 485 -30.26 -20.33 22.90
C TRP A 485 -30.39 -18.93 23.51
N VAL A 486 -30.26 -17.90 22.69
CA VAL A 486 -30.41 -16.50 23.05
C VAL A 486 -31.80 -16.03 22.62
N LYS A 487 -32.58 -15.54 23.59
CA LYS A 487 -33.84 -14.84 23.34
C LYS A 487 -33.58 -13.39 22.97
N ASN A 488 -34.09 -12.96 21.82
CA ASN A 488 -34.05 -11.58 21.38
C ASN A 488 -35.49 -11.06 21.21
N LEU A 489 -35.76 -9.86 21.71
CA LEU A 489 -36.96 -9.13 21.37
C LEU A 489 -36.72 -8.39 20.05
N VAL A 490 -37.53 -8.67 19.04
CA VAL A 490 -37.57 -7.92 17.79
C VAL A 490 -38.70 -6.91 17.88
N VAL A 491 -38.40 -5.65 17.61
CA VAL A 491 -39.34 -4.52 17.73
C VAL A 491 -39.33 -3.67 16.46
N PRO A 492 -40.42 -2.93 16.16
CA PRO A 492 -40.47 -2.03 15.02
C PRO A 492 -39.38 -0.95 15.06
N GLU A 493 -38.99 -0.42 13.89
CA GLU A 493 -38.04 0.70 13.83
C GLU A 493 -38.70 1.98 14.37
N GLU A 494 -38.16 2.50 15.48
CA GLU A 494 -38.59 3.76 16.09
C GLU A 494 -37.48 4.80 15.91
N ARG A 495 -37.86 6.03 15.52
CA ARG A 495 -36.96 7.18 15.38
C ARG A 495 -37.48 8.35 16.20
N ILE A 496 -36.63 8.89 17.07
CA ILE A 496 -37.00 9.95 18.00
C ILE A 496 -36.13 11.19 17.75
N PRO A 497 -36.72 12.36 17.45
CA PRO A 497 -35.98 13.61 17.37
C PRO A 497 -35.36 14.01 18.73
N LEU A 498 -34.09 14.40 18.71
CA LEU A 498 -33.33 14.79 19.90
C LEU A 498 -33.20 16.30 19.99
N HIS A 499 -34.08 16.94 20.76
CA HIS A 499 -34.04 18.39 20.98
C HIS A 499 -32.86 18.80 21.87
N LYS A 500 -32.23 19.94 21.57
CA LYS A 500 -31.06 20.42 22.31
C LYS A 500 -31.37 20.57 23.82
N GLY A 501 -30.51 20.01 24.67
CA GLY A 501 -30.66 20.05 26.13
C GLY A 501 -31.76 19.15 26.71
N LYS A 502 -32.44 18.36 25.87
CA LYS A 502 -33.53 17.46 26.27
C LYS A 502 -33.17 15.98 26.18
N TRP A 503 -31.88 15.63 26.22
CA TRP A 503 -31.47 14.24 26.24
C TRP A 503 -30.09 14.05 26.86
N ASP A 504 -29.85 12.85 27.38
CA ASP A 504 -28.57 12.39 27.93
C ASP A 504 -28.33 10.91 27.57
N VAL A 505 -27.06 10.49 27.58
CA VAL A 505 -26.65 9.11 27.27
C VAL A 505 -25.84 8.53 28.43
N SER A 506 -26.36 7.43 28.99
CA SER A 506 -25.69 6.66 30.05
C SER A 506 -25.71 5.18 29.70
N ASN A 507 -24.56 4.51 29.73
CA ASN A 507 -24.42 3.05 29.52
C ASN A 507 -25.09 2.53 28.23
N GLY A 508 -25.06 3.30 27.14
CA GLY A 508 -25.64 2.90 25.85
C GLY A 508 -27.15 3.14 25.72
N PHE A 509 -27.76 3.83 26.69
CA PHE A 509 -29.17 4.19 26.67
C PHE A 509 -29.36 5.70 26.67
N TYR A 510 -30.39 6.13 25.95
CA TYR A 510 -30.80 7.51 25.83
C TYR A 510 -31.96 7.78 26.78
N THR A 511 -31.82 8.82 27.60
CA THR A 511 -32.94 9.43 28.32
C THR A 511 -33.34 10.66 27.50
N VAL A 512 -34.58 10.74 27.03
CA VAL A 512 -35.05 11.81 26.14
C VAL A 512 -36.31 12.44 26.72
N THR A 513 -36.33 13.76 26.85
CA THR A 513 -37.52 14.53 27.21
C THR A 513 -38.26 14.94 25.94
N LEU A 514 -39.47 14.42 25.77
CA LEU A 514 -40.34 14.69 24.63
C LEU A 514 -40.93 16.12 24.70
N PRO A 515 -41.51 16.64 23.59
CA PRO A 515 -42.13 17.96 23.58
C PRO A 515 -43.24 18.15 24.61
N ASP A 516 -43.97 17.09 24.94
CA ASP A 516 -45.04 17.05 25.96
C ASP A 516 -44.51 17.03 27.41
N GLY A 517 -43.19 17.02 27.61
CA GLY A 517 -42.55 16.98 28.92
C GLY A 517 -42.33 15.56 29.48
N SER A 518 -42.85 14.53 28.82
CA SER A 518 -42.63 13.15 29.22
C SER A 518 -41.17 12.73 29.00
N VAL A 519 -40.65 11.85 29.85
CA VAL A 519 -39.27 11.35 29.76
C VAL A 519 -39.30 9.89 29.35
N ILE A 520 -38.67 9.57 28.23
CA ILE A 520 -38.55 8.21 27.71
C ILE A 520 -37.12 7.70 27.83
N TYR A 521 -37.00 6.38 27.93
CA TYR A 521 -35.73 5.68 27.99
C TYR A 521 -35.63 4.66 26.87
N ARG A 522 -34.58 4.75 26.04
CA ARG A 522 -34.42 3.94 24.83
C ARG A 522 -32.98 3.49 24.59
N PRO A 523 -32.75 2.19 24.31
CA PRO A 523 -31.49 1.76 23.72
C PRO A 523 -31.46 2.13 22.24
N GLY A 524 -30.34 2.69 21.77
CA GLY A 524 -30.23 3.04 20.36
C GLY A 524 -28.92 3.72 19.99
N LYS A 525 -28.90 4.28 18.78
CA LYS A 525 -27.76 5.07 18.26
C LYS A 525 -28.28 6.41 17.78
N SER A 526 -27.67 7.49 18.25
CA SER A 526 -27.92 8.80 17.66
C SER A 526 -27.33 8.87 16.25
N ILE A 527 -28.01 9.60 15.37
CA ILE A 527 -27.56 9.99 14.04
C ILE A 527 -27.75 11.49 13.89
N ASN A 528 -27.07 12.08 12.90
CA ASN A 528 -27.20 13.51 12.57
C ASN A 528 -26.87 14.50 13.71
N THR A 529 -26.18 14.06 14.77
CA THR A 529 -25.53 14.95 15.73
C THR A 529 -24.44 15.78 15.03
N ASP A 530 -23.97 16.86 15.66
CA ASP A 530 -22.92 17.72 15.07
C ASP A 530 -21.66 16.93 14.68
N ILE A 531 -21.26 15.95 15.50
CA ILE A 531 -20.12 15.08 15.19
C ILE A 531 -20.44 14.11 14.04
N HIS A 532 -21.66 13.60 13.92
CA HIS A 532 -22.08 12.77 12.78
C HIS A 532 -22.11 13.57 11.48
N ILE A 533 -22.68 14.78 11.52
CA ILE A 533 -22.69 15.70 10.38
C ILE A 533 -21.26 16.07 9.98
N HIS A 534 -20.39 16.39 10.94
CA HIS A 534 -18.98 16.66 10.67
C HIS A 534 -18.30 15.48 9.97
N LYS A 535 -18.45 14.25 10.50
CA LYS A 535 -17.88 13.03 9.90
C LYS A 535 -18.44 12.77 8.49
N LYS A 536 -19.76 12.86 8.30
CA LYS A 536 -20.41 12.68 6.99
C LYS A 536 -19.93 13.73 5.98
N ALA A 537 -19.85 14.99 6.39
CA ALA A 537 -19.33 16.08 5.57
C ALA A 537 -17.88 15.85 5.20
N GLY A 538 -17.05 15.37 6.13
CA GLY A 538 -15.65 15.07 5.88
C GLY A 538 -15.47 13.93 4.88
N TRP A 539 -16.27 12.87 5.00
CA TRP A 539 -16.31 11.79 4.02
C TRP A 539 -16.69 12.28 2.63
N ARG A 540 -17.77 13.07 2.53
CA ARG A 540 -18.25 13.62 1.25
C ARG A 540 -17.21 14.54 0.61
N LEU A 541 -16.64 15.47 1.39
CA LEU A 541 -15.61 16.39 0.89
C LEU A 541 -14.35 15.63 0.46
N GLY A 542 -13.90 14.64 1.24
CA GLY A 542 -12.74 13.82 0.87
C GLY A 542 -12.97 13.06 -0.44
N THR A 543 -14.18 12.54 -0.68
CA THR A 543 -14.55 11.93 -1.96
C THR A 543 -14.56 12.96 -3.09
N GLU A 544 -15.17 14.14 -2.91
CA GLU A 544 -15.18 15.22 -3.91
C GLU A 544 -13.76 15.67 -4.26
N PHE A 545 -12.89 15.86 -3.26
CA PHE A 545 -11.48 16.21 -3.44
C PHE A 545 -10.72 15.16 -4.23
N LEU A 546 -10.89 13.87 -3.93
CA LEU A 546 -10.22 12.79 -4.64
C LEU A 546 -10.69 12.66 -6.10
N ILE A 547 -11.98 12.92 -6.37
CA ILE A 547 -12.50 12.96 -7.75
C ILE A 547 -11.88 14.13 -8.51
N TRP A 548 -11.89 15.33 -7.91
CA TRP A 548 -11.24 16.51 -8.48
C TRP A 548 -9.76 16.24 -8.77
N MET A 549 -9.03 15.72 -7.79
CA MET A 549 -7.61 15.40 -7.89
C MET A 549 -7.33 14.41 -9.03
N PHE A 550 -8.14 13.34 -9.15
CA PHE A 550 -7.98 12.36 -10.21
C PHE A 550 -8.20 12.97 -11.60
N ASN A 551 -9.22 13.81 -11.74
CA ASN A 551 -9.56 14.46 -13.00
C ASN A 551 -8.51 15.49 -13.42
N GLU A 552 -8.08 16.36 -12.50
CA GLU A 552 -7.05 17.37 -12.80
C GLU A 552 -5.69 16.73 -13.09
N TRP A 553 -5.35 15.63 -12.41
CA TRP A 553 -4.13 14.90 -12.72
C TRP A 553 -4.18 14.26 -14.11
N TRP A 554 -5.32 13.70 -14.52
CA TRP A 554 -5.48 13.22 -15.90
C TRP A 554 -5.39 14.35 -16.94
N LYS A 555 -6.01 15.51 -16.67
CA LYS A 555 -5.88 16.68 -17.55
C LYS A 555 -4.41 17.11 -17.71
N TYR A 556 -3.67 17.13 -16.61
CA TYR A 556 -2.23 17.42 -16.65
C TYR A 556 -1.46 16.43 -17.54
N ILE A 557 -1.79 15.14 -17.46
CA ILE A 557 -1.16 14.12 -18.31
C ILE A 557 -1.50 14.35 -19.78
N ASP A 558 -2.76 14.62 -20.11
CA ASP A 558 -3.17 14.90 -21.49
C ASP A 558 -2.44 16.11 -22.07
N GLU A 559 -2.28 17.18 -21.29
CA GLU A 559 -1.53 18.36 -21.71
C GLU A 559 -0.06 18.04 -21.96
N MET A 560 0.56 17.22 -21.10
CA MET A 560 1.93 16.76 -21.27
C MET A 560 2.08 15.88 -22.51
N GLU A 561 1.17 14.93 -22.73
CA GLU A 561 1.16 14.07 -23.91
C GLU A 561 0.94 14.88 -25.19
N ALA A 562 0.04 15.88 -25.17
CA ALA A 562 -0.20 16.78 -26.30
C ALA A 562 1.00 17.69 -26.61
N GLU A 563 1.69 18.21 -25.58
CA GLU A 563 2.92 18.98 -25.76
C GLU A 563 4.04 18.13 -26.37
N ARG A 564 4.19 16.88 -25.90
CA ARG A 564 5.16 15.91 -26.43
C ARG A 564 4.84 15.54 -27.88
N GLY A 565 3.57 15.30 -28.20
CA GLY A 565 3.10 15.03 -29.56
C GLY A 565 3.45 16.18 -30.53
N ARG A 566 3.19 17.43 -30.13
CA ARG A 566 3.58 18.62 -30.92
C ARG A 566 5.08 18.71 -31.16
N LYS A 567 5.91 18.50 -30.13
CA LYS A 567 7.37 18.50 -30.28
C LYS A 567 7.85 17.40 -31.23
N SER A 568 7.30 16.19 -31.11
CA SER A 568 7.66 15.08 -32.01
C SER A 568 7.27 15.33 -33.47
N GLY A 569 6.13 15.98 -33.72
CA GLY A 569 5.71 16.39 -35.06
C GLY A 569 6.60 17.47 -35.67
N GLN A 570 7.07 18.43 -34.86
CA GLN A 570 8.01 19.47 -35.28
C GLN A 570 9.44 18.95 -35.54
N LEU A 571 9.87 17.89 -34.86
CA LEU A 571 11.16 17.22 -35.10
C LEU A 571 11.15 16.30 -36.32
N ALA A 572 9.96 15.89 -36.78
CA ALA A 572 9.78 15.01 -37.93
C ALA A 572 9.47 15.75 -39.25
N ALA A 573 9.07 17.03 -39.15
CA ALA A 573 8.89 17.96 -40.26
C ALA A 573 10.17 18.76 -40.47
#